data_AF-A0A8B9KV13-F1
#
_entry.id   AF-A0A8B9KV13-F1
#
_cell.length_a   1.000
_cell.length_b   1.000
_cell.length_c   1.000
_cell.angle_alpha   90.00
_cell.angle_beta   90.00
_cell.angle_gamma   90.00
#
_symmetry.space_group_name_H-M   'P 1'
#
loop_
_entity.id
_entity.type
_entity.pdbx_description
1 polymer ?
#
loop_
_entity_poly.entity_id
_entity_poly.type
_entity_poly.pdbx_seq_one_letter_code
_entity_poly.pdbx_strand_id
1 'polypeptide(L)'
;LLPVSCRADKLPNRLFKYFAIYSLTDIPQMQCIRAFVAQQPDELSLEKADVLLVHQQSSDGWVEGTRLSDRQRGWAPESHLEIIHSEKARQCNLVDALKITAATATV
;
A
#
# COMPACT_ATOMS: atom_id res chain seq x y z
N LEU A 1 25.36 -17.29 9.53
CA LEU A 1 24.02 -17.91 9.62
C LEU A 1 23.57 -17.70 11.07
N LEU A 2 22.83 -16.69 11.51
CA LEU A 2 21.73 -15.81 11.01
C LEU A 2 21.95 -14.36 11.55
N PRO A 3 21.11 -13.32 11.30
CA PRO A 3 20.30 -12.91 10.14
C PRO A 3 20.76 -11.54 9.56
N VAL A 4 20.25 -11.15 8.39
CA VAL A 4 20.62 -9.95 7.62
C VAL A 4 19.95 -8.68 8.18
N SER A 5 20.23 -8.31 9.43
CA SER A 5 19.60 -7.15 10.09
C SER A 5 20.48 -5.90 10.17
N CYS A 6 21.65 -5.85 9.54
CA CYS A 6 22.56 -4.71 9.69
C CYS A 6 23.09 -4.24 8.32
N ARG A 7 22.39 -3.30 7.67
CA ARG A 7 22.93 -2.23 6.78
C ARG A 7 21.82 -1.52 5.98
N ALA A 8 20.77 -1.05 6.65
CA ALA A 8 19.85 -0.07 6.04
C ALA A 8 20.44 1.36 6.08
N ASP A 9 21.47 1.58 6.89
CA ASP A 9 21.86 2.91 7.40
C ASP A 9 22.84 3.69 6.49
N LYS A 10 23.22 3.13 5.34
CA LYS A 10 24.19 3.74 4.41
C LYS A 10 23.81 3.68 2.93
N LEU A 11 22.55 3.39 2.60
CA LEU A 11 22.11 3.48 1.22
C LEU A 11 21.82 4.96 0.87
N PRO A 12 22.35 5.50 -0.23
CA PRO A 12 21.92 6.82 -0.71
C PRO A 12 20.40 6.78 -0.89
N ASN A 13 19.71 7.87 -0.53
CA ASN A 13 18.23 7.98 -0.56
C ASN A 13 17.57 7.39 -1.82
N ARG A 14 18.27 7.43 -2.96
CA ARG A 14 17.82 6.87 -4.24
C ARG A 14 17.80 5.35 -4.27
N LEU A 15 18.81 4.68 -3.71
CA LEU A 15 18.85 3.21 -3.62
C LEU A 15 17.91 2.68 -2.54
N PHE A 16 17.74 3.41 -1.45
CA PHE A 16 16.76 3.05 -0.42
C PHE A 16 15.33 3.11 -0.95
N LYS A 17 14.97 4.16 -1.70
CA LYS A 17 13.69 4.24 -2.42
C LYS A 17 13.51 3.08 -3.41
N TYR A 18 14.55 2.74 -4.17
CA TYR A 18 14.46 1.66 -5.15
C TYR A 18 14.24 0.30 -4.49
N PHE A 19 14.96 0.01 -3.41
CA PHE A 19 14.80 -1.22 -2.63
C PHE A 19 13.40 -1.31 -2.02
N ALA A 20 12.90 -0.21 -1.44
CA ALA A 20 11.54 -0.15 -0.89
C ALA A 20 10.46 -0.35 -1.97
N ILE A 21 10.61 0.22 -3.18
CA ILE A 21 9.67 -0.02 -4.28
C ILE A 21 9.72 -1.50 -4.70
N TYR A 22 10.92 -2.05 -4.89
CA TYR A 22 11.10 -3.44 -5.32
C TYR A 22 10.52 -4.45 -4.32
N SER A 23 10.63 -4.19 -3.01
CA SER A 23 9.97 -5.04 -2.01
C SER A 23 8.44 -4.94 -2.02
N LEU A 24 7.88 -3.83 -2.51
CA LEU A 24 6.44 -3.59 -2.54
C LEU A 24 5.79 -4.02 -3.87
N THR A 25 6.55 -4.18 -4.94
CA THR A 25 6.02 -4.67 -6.24
C THR A 25 5.56 -6.12 -6.18
N ASP A 26 6.17 -6.94 -5.31
CA ASP A 26 5.75 -8.32 -5.07
C ASP A 26 4.46 -8.42 -4.24
N ILE A 27 4.06 -7.32 -3.59
CA ILE A 27 2.84 -7.26 -2.79
C ILE A 27 1.64 -7.02 -3.71
N PRO A 28 0.58 -7.87 -3.65
CA PRO A 28 -0.62 -7.66 -4.43
C PRO A 28 -1.26 -6.30 -4.12
N GLN A 29 -1.78 -5.65 -5.16
CA GLN A 29 -2.47 -4.38 -5.03
C GLN A 29 -3.94 -4.55 -5.40
N MET A 30 -4.80 -3.87 -4.65
CA MET A 30 -6.22 -3.75 -4.97
C MET A 30 -6.61 -2.29 -5.06
N GLN A 31 -7.49 -1.97 -6.01
CA GLN A 31 -8.10 -0.67 -6.15
C GLN A 31 -9.50 -0.69 -5.55
N CYS A 32 -9.83 0.35 -4.81
CA CYS A 32 -11.17 0.61 -4.34
C CYS A 32 -12.07 1.02 -5.51
N ILE A 33 -13.06 0.19 -5.82
CA ILE A 33 -14.06 0.45 -6.87
C ILE A 33 -15.29 1.19 -6.33
N ARG A 34 -15.52 1.11 -5.02
CA ARG A 34 -16.64 1.73 -4.31
C ARG A 34 -16.16 2.30 -2.98
N ALA A 35 -16.45 3.58 -2.73
CA ALA A 35 -16.07 4.21 -1.47
C ALA A 35 -16.66 3.45 -0.27
N PHE A 36 -15.86 3.34 0.78
CA PHE A 36 -16.19 2.68 2.03
C PHE A 36 -15.79 3.57 3.20
N VAL A 37 -16.68 3.73 4.19
CA VAL A 37 -16.41 4.52 5.38
C VAL A 37 -16.25 3.56 6.54
N ALA A 38 -15.10 3.63 7.21
CA ALA A 38 -14.82 2.84 8.40
C ALA A 38 -15.85 3.13 9.49
N GLN A 39 -16.41 2.07 10.06
CA GLN A 39 -17.34 2.07 11.17
C GLN A 39 -16.65 1.61 12.46
N GLN A 40 -15.60 0.81 12.34
CA GLN A 40 -14.80 0.29 13.46
C GLN A 40 -13.37 0.84 13.40
N PRO A 41 -12.64 0.90 14.54
CA PRO A 41 -11.30 1.48 14.60
C PRO A 41 -10.23 0.69 13.84
N ASP A 42 -10.49 -0.59 13.54
CA ASP A 42 -9.65 -1.46 12.73
C ASP A 42 -10.00 -1.40 11.23
N GLU A 43 -11.12 -0.79 10.88
CA GLU A 43 -11.53 -0.58 9.49
C GLU A 43 -10.82 0.63 8.87
N LEU A 44 -10.62 0.56 7.56
CA LEU A 44 -9.95 1.58 6.78
C LEU A 44 -10.94 2.26 5.84
N SER A 45 -11.15 3.57 6.03
CA SER A 45 -11.96 4.37 5.11
C SER A 45 -11.26 4.50 3.76
N LEU A 46 -11.98 4.22 2.68
CA LEU A 46 -11.47 4.24 1.31
C LEU A 46 -12.35 5.09 0.41
N GLU A 47 -11.72 5.84 -0.47
CA GLU A 47 -12.38 6.53 -1.57
C GLU A 47 -12.29 5.73 -2.87
N LYS A 48 -13.14 6.07 -3.84
CA LYS A 48 -13.08 5.44 -5.16
C LYS A 48 -11.72 5.76 -5.80
N ALA A 49 -11.09 4.74 -6.38
CA ALA A 49 -9.73 4.74 -6.93
C ALA A 49 -8.58 4.78 -5.90
N ASP A 50 -8.86 4.70 -4.59
CA ASP A 50 -7.80 4.44 -3.61
C ASP A 50 -7.13 3.10 -3.90
N VAL A 51 -5.80 3.03 -3.70
CA VAL A 51 -5.02 1.81 -3.92
C VAL A 51 -4.48 1.29 -2.59
N LEU A 52 -4.64 -0.01 -2.39
CA LEU A 52 -4.21 -0.75 -1.22
C LEU A 52 -3.13 -1.75 -1.58
N LEU A 53 -2.12 -1.82 -0.72
CA LEU A 53 -1.21 -2.96 -0.64
C LEU A 53 -1.86 -4.01 0.23
N VAL A 54 -2.19 -5.15 -0.34
CA VAL A 54 -2.88 -6.24 0.36
C VAL A 54 -1.88 -7.02 1.21
N HIS A 55 -2.13 -7.13 2.51
CA HIS A 55 -1.34 -7.94 3.44
C HIS A 55 -1.97 -9.30 3.65
N GLN A 56 -3.28 -9.32 3.90
CA GLN A 56 -4.02 -10.54 4.19
C GLN A 56 -5.46 -10.42 3.71
N GLN A 57 -6.08 -11.56 3.42
CA GLN A 57 -7.51 -11.69 3.19
C GLN A 57 -8.09 -12.66 4.21
N SER A 58 -9.23 -12.32 4.77
CA SER A 58 -10.01 -13.15 5.68
C SER A 58 -11.04 -13.96 4.89
N SER A 59 -11.38 -15.15 5.39
CA SER A 59 -12.42 -16.01 4.80
C SER A 59 -13.80 -15.35 4.71
N ASP A 60 -14.01 -14.31 5.51
CA ASP A 60 -15.28 -13.61 5.65
C ASP A 60 -15.44 -12.46 4.64
N GLY A 61 -14.53 -12.37 3.64
CA GLY A 61 -14.59 -11.36 2.58
C GLY A 61 -14.03 -10.00 2.99
N TRP A 62 -13.08 -9.98 3.93
CA TRP A 62 -12.37 -8.78 4.36
C TRP A 62 -10.92 -8.82 3.90
N VAL A 63 -10.40 -7.67 3.50
CA VAL A 63 -9.03 -7.50 3.04
C VAL A 63 -8.34 -6.53 3.98
N GLU A 64 -7.26 -6.99 4.59
CA GLU A 64 -6.36 -6.12 5.33
C GLU A 64 -5.33 -5.53 4.37
N GLY A 65 -5.24 -4.21 4.35
CA GLY A 65 -4.38 -3.49 3.44
C GLY A 65 -3.75 -2.25 4.04
N THR A 66 -2.67 -1.77 3.42
CA THR A 66 -2.15 -0.43 3.64
C THR A 66 -2.50 0.46 2.46
N ARG A 67 -3.23 1.54 2.70
CA ARG A 67 -3.56 2.52 1.67
C ARG A 67 -2.31 3.28 1.25
N LEU A 68 -2.12 3.43 -0.06
CA LEU A 68 -0.92 4.07 -0.60
C LEU A 68 -0.87 5.59 -0.43
N SER A 69 -2.03 6.26 -0.33
CA SER A 69 -2.11 7.73 -0.25
C SER A 69 -1.58 8.29 1.07
N ASP A 70 -1.92 7.67 2.19
CA ASP A 70 -1.58 8.15 3.54
C ASP A 70 -0.89 7.09 4.42
N ARG A 71 -0.67 5.88 3.89
CA ARG A 71 -0.04 4.76 4.59
C ARG A 71 -0.83 4.24 5.80
N GLN A 72 -2.13 4.54 5.89
CA GLN A 72 -2.98 3.95 6.91
C GLN A 72 -3.24 2.47 6.62
N ARG A 73 -3.23 1.66 7.68
CA ARG A 73 -3.50 0.23 7.63
C ARG A 73 -4.86 -0.05 8.28
N GLY A 74 -5.61 -0.96 7.68
CA GLY A 74 -6.83 -1.48 8.28
C GLY A 74 -7.58 -2.40 7.33
N TRP A 75 -8.80 -2.71 7.70
CA TRP A 75 -9.66 -3.66 7.01
C TRP A 75 -10.64 -2.97 6.09
N ALA A 76 -10.84 -3.55 4.91
CA ALA A 76 -11.86 -3.12 3.97
C ALA A 76 -12.57 -4.34 3.36
N PRO A 77 -13.85 -4.22 3.02
CA PRO A 77 -14.59 -5.32 2.42
C PRO A 77 -14.09 -5.60 1.00
N GLU A 78 -13.81 -6.88 0.70
CA GLU A 78 -13.35 -7.35 -0.61
C GLU A 78 -14.34 -6.94 -1.73
N SER A 79 -15.64 -6.91 -1.43
CA SER A 79 -16.68 -6.49 -2.38
C SER A 79 -16.54 -5.05 -2.90
N HIS A 80 -15.75 -4.21 -2.22
CA HIS A 80 -15.48 -2.83 -2.60
C HIS A 80 -14.12 -2.68 -3.29
N LEU A 81 -13.38 -3.79 -3.44
CA LEU A 81 -12.02 -3.84 -3.94
C LEU A 81 -11.91 -4.68 -5.21
N GLU A 82 -10.98 -4.32 -6.08
CA GLU A 82 -10.67 -5.07 -7.29
C GLU A 82 -9.16 -5.24 -7.44
N ILE A 83 -8.71 -6.43 -7.83
CA ILE A 83 -7.28 -6.73 -7.98
C ILE A 83 -6.68 -5.98 -9.17
N ILE A 84 -5.56 -5.31 -8.94
CA ILE A 84 -4.76 -4.66 -9.98
C ILE A 84 -3.81 -5.69 -10.57
N HIS A 85 -4.22 -6.29 -11.69
CA HIS A 85 -3.43 -7.30 -12.41
C HIS A 85 -2.27 -6.71 -13.23
N SER A 86 -2.36 -5.42 -13.57
CA SER A 86 -1.37 -4.76 -14.44
C SER A 86 -0.12 -4.38 -13.65
N GLU A 87 1.00 -5.05 -13.93
CA GLU A 87 2.29 -4.73 -13.30
C GLU A 87 2.69 -3.27 -13.51
N LYS A 88 2.47 -2.74 -14.71
CA LYS A 88 2.73 -1.33 -15.00
C LYS A 88 1.89 -0.40 -14.11
N ALA A 89 0.62 -0.73 -13.87
CA ALA A 89 -0.23 0.05 -12.97
C ALA A 89 0.27 -0.05 -11.53
N ARG A 90 0.64 -1.26 -11.06
CA ARG A 90 1.23 -1.47 -9.72
C ARG A 90 2.46 -0.60 -9.49
N GLN A 91 3.34 -0.51 -10.48
CA GLN A 91 4.54 0.33 -10.43
C GLN A 91 4.21 1.82 -10.43
N CYS A 92 3.30 2.28 -11.31
CA CYS A 92 2.84 3.66 -11.34
C CYS A 92 2.26 4.09 -9.99
N ASN A 93 1.39 3.27 -9.39
CA ASN A 93 0.79 3.55 -8.08
C ASN A 93 1.83 3.75 -6.98
N LEU A 94 2.86 2.89 -6.93
CA LEU A 94 3.94 3.01 -5.94
C LEU A 94 4.76 4.28 -6.15
N VAL A 95 5.07 4.62 -7.40
CA VAL A 95 5.81 5.83 -7.75
C VAL A 95 5.02 7.08 -7.39
N ASP A 96 3.71 7.10 -7.68
CA ASP A 96 2.85 8.25 -7.40
C ASP A 96 2.64 8.43 -5.90
N ALA A 97 2.44 7.35 -5.15
CA ALA A 97 2.41 7.38 -3.69
C ALA A 97 3.68 8.02 -3.08
N LEU A 98 4.86 7.72 -3.64
CA LEU A 98 6.13 8.28 -3.17
C LEU A 98 6.31 9.76 -3.51
N LYS A 99 5.69 10.24 -4.60
CA LYS A 99 5.67 11.68 -4.93
C LYS A 99 4.78 12.43 -3.96
N ILE A 100 3.63 11.86 -3.60
CA ILE A 100 2.69 12.46 -2.64
C ILE A 100 3.35 12.60 -1.25
N THR A 101 4.00 11.55 -0.74
CA THR A 101 4.70 11.63 0.56
C THR A 101 5.78 12.71 0.61
N ALA A 102 6.42 13.03 -0.51
CA ALA A 102 7.42 14.10 -0.58
C ALA A 102 6.79 15.52 -0.53
N ALA A 103 5.52 15.67 -0.89
CA ALA A 103 4.81 16.95 -0.92
C ALA A 103 4.15 17.30 0.42
N THR A 104 3.82 16.32 1.27
CA THR A 104 3.11 16.53 2.55
C THR A 104 4.04 16.84 3.74
N ALA A 105 5.37 16.84 3.56
CA ALA A 105 6.35 17.12 4.62
C ALA A 105 6.62 18.63 4.87
N THR A 106 5.74 19.52 4.43
CA THR A 106 5.86 20.98 4.64
C THR A 106 4.55 21.54 5.16
N VAL A 107 4.36 21.50 6.48
CA VAL A 107 3.62 22.50 7.27
C VAL A 107 4.35 22.67 8.60
#